data_AF-A0A2J6XKV6-F1
#
_entry.id   AF-A0A2J6XKV6-F1
#
_cell.length_a   1.000
_cell.length_b   1.000
_cell.length_c   1.000
_cell.angle_alpha   90.00
_cell.angle_beta   90.00
_cell.angle_gamma   90.00
#
_symmetry.space_group_name_H-M   'P 1'
#
loop_
_entity.id
_entity.type
_entity.pdbx_description
1 polymer ?
#
loop_
_entity_poly.entity_id
_entity_poly.type
_entity_poly.pdbx_seq_one_letter_code
_entity_poly.pdbx_strand_id
1 'polypeptide(L)'
;MKRKDQIKVDIDNSKIVVDGRNYDATHVLIQGGHQLSGEINPSQVKLTIIFDDTPQVEPTMEEAMKVVANGSEFFIDVLGEKTKNEAETEEGYILSGDVVTIKFESDENGEDLLIKVPKVGALRTNKLYIDLEGEISSNIMIQPFIIGAISVRGPIKVKVQVSGDSIRVLREDYKTNNEEKKIVSESTAQNS
;
A
#
# COMPACT_ATOMS: atom_id res chain seq x y z
N MET A 1 -13.12 -1.04 26.65
CA MET A 1 -12.64 0.24 26.08
C MET A 1 -13.50 0.54 24.87
N LYS A 2 -14.02 1.77 24.72
CA LYS A 2 -14.64 2.20 23.45
C LYS A 2 -13.55 2.15 22.38
N ARG A 3 -13.83 1.60 21.18
CA ARG A 3 -12.93 1.73 20.04
C ARG A 3 -12.66 3.21 19.86
N LYS A 4 -11.38 3.63 19.83
CA LYS A 4 -11.04 4.97 19.32
C LYS A 4 -11.59 5.04 17.90
N ASP A 5 -12.27 6.13 17.57
CA ASP A 5 -12.70 6.37 16.19
C ASP A 5 -11.43 6.51 15.35
N GLN A 6 -11.18 5.52 14.49
CA GLN A 6 -10.03 5.52 13.61
C GLN A 6 -10.16 6.66 12.60
N ILE A 7 -9.06 7.35 12.31
CA ILE A 7 -9.06 8.50 11.40
C ILE A 7 -8.64 8.04 10.01
N LYS A 8 -9.49 8.33 9.03
CA LYS A 8 -9.25 8.01 7.62
C LYS A 8 -8.56 9.17 6.92
N VAL A 9 -7.48 8.85 6.22
CA VAL A 9 -6.78 9.76 5.29
C VAL A 9 -6.88 9.18 3.89
N ASP A 10 -7.60 9.86 3.01
CA ASP A 10 -7.74 9.47 1.61
C ASP A 10 -6.82 10.32 0.73
N ILE A 11 -6.09 9.68 -0.17
CA ILE A 11 -5.28 10.30 -1.22
C ILE A 11 -5.91 9.90 -2.54
N ASP A 12 -6.42 10.86 -3.31
CA ASP A 12 -6.88 10.68 -4.69
C ASP A 12 -6.17 11.71 -5.57
N ASN A 13 -5.08 11.27 -6.21
CA ASN A 13 -4.15 12.11 -6.92
C ASN A 13 -3.72 13.31 -6.05
N SER A 14 -3.86 14.52 -6.57
CA SER A 14 -3.44 15.73 -5.87
C SER A 14 -4.30 16.11 -4.67
N LYS A 15 -5.37 15.36 -4.36
CA LYS A 15 -6.30 15.66 -3.27
C LYS A 15 -6.08 14.72 -2.11
N ILE A 16 -5.81 15.29 -0.95
CA ILE A 16 -5.68 14.58 0.33
C ILE A 16 -6.85 15.00 1.21
N VAL A 17 -7.61 14.03 1.72
CA VAL A 17 -8.72 14.25 2.64
C VAL A 17 -8.35 13.68 4.00
N VAL A 18 -8.24 14.54 5.02
CA VAL A 18 -7.97 14.15 6.41
C VAL A 18 -9.16 14.56 7.25
N ASP A 19 -9.92 13.59 7.77
CA ASP A 19 -11.08 13.83 8.63
C ASP A 19 -12.07 14.87 8.03
N GLY A 20 -12.35 14.72 6.73
CA GLY A 20 -13.24 15.61 5.97
C GLY A 20 -12.65 16.94 5.52
N ARG A 21 -11.40 17.27 5.90
CA ARG A 21 -10.67 18.46 5.42
C ARG A 21 -9.88 18.12 4.16
N ASN A 22 -9.95 19.00 3.17
CA ASN A 22 -9.27 18.82 1.89
C ASN A 22 -7.96 19.62 1.86
N TYR A 23 -6.93 18.99 1.31
CA TYR A 23 -5.61 19.56 1.07
C TYR A 23 -5.20 19.22 -0.36
N ASP A 24 -4.61 20.18 -1.06
CA ASP A 24 -4.05 19.96 -2.39
C ASP A 24 -2.53 19.79 -2.29
N ALA A 25 -2.00 18.68 -2.80
CA ALA A 25 -0.56 18.42 -2.87
C ALA A 25 -0.24 17.37 -3.92
N THR A 26 0.82 17.60 -4.68
CA THR A 26 1.34 16.67 -5.69
C THR A 26 2.41 15.73 -5.12
N HIS A 27 2.83 15.96 -3.87
CA HIS A 27 3.79 15.15 -3.15
C HIS A 27 3.28 14.95 -1.72
N VAL A 28 3.23 13.70 -1.27
CA VAL A 28 2.67 13.31 0.03
C VAL A 28 3.67 12.48 0.82
N LEU A 29 3.88 12.85 2.08
CA LEU A 29 4.69 12.12 3.05
C LEU A 29 3.79 11.62 4.18
N ILE A 30 3.67 10.31 4.34
CA ILE A 30 2.89 9.65 5.38
C ILE A 30 3.84 9.07 6.44
N GLN A 31 3.54 9.32 7.72
CA GLN A 31 4.30 8.80 8.86
C GLN A 31 3.32 8.30 9.94
N GLY A 32 3.41 7.02 10.29
CA GLY A 32 2.67 6.44 11.43
C GLY A 32 1.21 6.11 11.14
N GLY A 33 0.84 5.84 9.88
CA GLY A 33 -0.41 5.12 9.60
C GLY A 33 -0.30 3.66 10.10
N HIS A 34 -1.42 2.99 10.38
CA HIS A 34 -1.40 1.57 10.82
C HIS A 34 -2.05 0.61 9.82
N GLN A 35 -2.75 1.14 8.83
CA GLN A 35 -3.27 0.39 7.69
C GLN A 35 -3.19 1.26 6.44
N LEU A 36 -2.82 0.66 5.31
CA LEU A 36 -2.82 1.30 4.00
C LEU A 36 -3.45 0.35 3.00
N SER A 37 -4.49 0.83 2.31
CA SER A 37 -5.17 0.06 1.26
C SER A 37 -5.45 0.94 0.05
N GLY A 38 -5.38 0.40 -1.16
CA GLY A 38 -5.79 1.13 -2.35
C GLY A 38 -5.17 0.61 -3.64
N GLU A 39 -5.20 1.46 -4.66
CA GLU A 39 -4.71 1.18 -5.99
C GLU A 39 -3.83 2.31 -6.53
N ILE A 40 -2.80 1.92 -7.27
CA ILE A 40 -1.93 2.82 -8.02
C ILE A 40 -1.88 2.30 -9.45
N ASN A 41 -2.05 3.19 -10.42
CA ASN A 41 -1.78 2.96 -11.84
C ASN A 41 -0.92 4.12 -12.36
N PRO A 42 -0.39 4.06 -13.60
CA PRO A 42 0.55 5.07 -14.13
C PRO A 42 0.03 6.50 -14.16
N SER A 43 -1.30 6.69 -14.08
CA SER A 43 -1.97 7.98 -14.16
C SER A 43 -2.72 8.37 -12.88
N GLN A 44 -2.83 7.46 -11.92
CA GLN A 44 -3.67 7.66 -10.74
C GLN A 44 -3.13 6.98 -9.49
N VAL A 45 -3.15 7.73 -8.38
CA VAL A 45 -2.93 7.23 -7.02
C VAL A 45 -4.24 7.34 -6.25
N LYS A 46 -4.77 6.21 -5.76
CA LYS A 46 -5.93 6.16 -4.86
C LYS A 46 -5.61 5.31 -3.65
N LEU A 47 -5.28 5.94 -2.54
CA LEU A 47 -4.91 5.27 -1.30
C LEU A 47 -5.78 5.74 -0.14
N THR A 48 -6.12 4.82 0.74
CA THR A 48 -6.71 5.08 2.05
C THR A 48 -5.70 4.63 3.10
N ILE A 49 -5.37 5.53 4.02
CA ILE A 49 -4.53 5.26 5.18
C ILE A 49 -5.37 5.45 6.43
N ILE A 50 -5.28 4.52 7.36
CA ILE A 50 -5.94 4.60 8.66
C ILE A 50 -4.91 4.96 9.72
N PHE A 51 -5.29 5.89 10.60
CA PHE A 51 -4.52 6.33 11.76
C PHE A 51 -5.29 6.08 13.05
N ASP A 52 -4.56 5.74 14.12
CA ASP A 52 -5.15 5.49 15.45
C ASP A 52 -5.58 6.76 16.19
N ASP A 53 -4.95 7.90 15.86
CA ASP A 53 -5.20 9.22 16.41
C ASP A 53 -5.19 10.25 15.28
N THR A 54 -5.78 11.43 15.48
CA THR A 54 -5.78 12.51 14.48
C THR A 54 -4.35 12.89 14.10
N PRO A 55 -3.94 12.70 12.84
CA PRO A 55 -2.60 13.07 12.41
C PRO A 55 -2.47 14.59 12.27
N GLN A 56 -1.26 15.08 12.42
CA GLN A 56 -0.91 16.46 12.07
C GLN A 56 -0.69 16.54 10.56
N VAL A 57 -1.15 17.63 9.96
CA VAL A 57 -1.00 17.91 8.53
C VAL A 57 -0.18 19.18 8.38
N GLU A 58 1.01 19.05 7.80
CA GLU A 58 2.01 20.11 7.73
C GLU A 58 2.49 20.28 6.28
N PRO A 59 2.41 21.49 5.70
CA PRO A 59 3.10 21.77 4.45
C PRO A 59 4.62 21.78 4.72
N THR A 60 5.38 21.18 3.81
CA THR A 60 6.84 21.23 3.82
C THR A 60 7.36 22.32 2.88
N MET A 61 8.65 22.65 2.96
CA MET A 61 9.29 23.63 2.09
C MET A 61 9.38 23.18 0.61
N GLU A 62 9.17 21.89 0.32
CA GLU A 62 9.33 21.28 -1.00
C GLU A 62 7.99 20.99 -1.70
N GLU A 63 6.94 21.75 -1.39
CA GLU A 63 5.57 21.54 -1.92
C GLU A 63 4.94 20.18 -1.53
N ALA A 64 5.61 19.40 -0.67
CA ALA A 64 5.06 18.17 -0.14
C ALA A 64 4.12 18.43 1.05
N MET A 65 3.04 17.66 1.14
CA MET A 65 2.18 17.60 2.30
C MET A 65 2.59 16.43 3.20
N LYS A 66 2.95 16.74 4.44
CA LYS A 66 3.29 15.75 5.45
C LYS A 66 2.07 15.47 6.32
N VAL A 67 1.69 14.20 6.43
CA VAL A 67 0.64 13.71 7.33
C VAL A 67 1.28 12.75 8.32
N VAL A 68 1.30 13.13 9.60
CA VAL A 68 2.14 12.49 10.62
C VAL A 68 1.35 12.18 11.88
N ALA A 69 1.43 10.93 12.35
CA ALA A 69 0.94 10.55 13.67
C ALA A 69 1.86 11.08 14.76
N ASN A 70 1.31 11.44 15.91
CA ASN A 70 2.10 11.95 17.02
C ASN A 70 3.16 10.93 17.49
N GLY A 71 4.42 11.35 17.56
CA GLY A 71 5.53 10.49 17.99
C GLY A 71 5.97 9.44 16.96
N SER A 72 5.44 9.48 15.73
CA SER A 72 5.89 8.59 14.66
C SER A 72 7.18 9.10 14.00
N GLU A 73 7.96 8.16 13.46
CA GLU A 73 9.18 8.43 12.72
C GLU A 73 9.04 7.95 11.27
N PHE A 74 9.67 8.67 10.35
CA PHE A 74 9.80 8.17 8.99
C PHE A 74 10.80 7.01 8.92
N PHE A 75 10.41 5.94 8.24
CA PHE A 75 11.31 4.83 7.95
C PHE A 75 11.12 4.36 6.50
N ILE A 76 12.24 4.00 5.88
CA ILE A 76 12.29 3.39 4.57
C ILE A 76 13.53 2.51 4.50
N ASP A 77 13.42 1.33 3.92
CA ASP A 77 14.56 0.47 3.65
C ASP A 77 14.91 0.57 2.16
N VAL A 78 15.77 1.54 1.84
CA VAL A 78 16.13 1.85 0.45
C VAL A 78 16.87 0.70 -0.22
N LEU A 79 17.71 -0.02 0.53
CA LEU A 79 18.56 -1.09 0.00
C LEU A 79 17.95 -2.49 0.19
N GLY A 80 16.86 -2.60 0.95
CA GLY A 80 16.24 -3.88 1.28
C GLY A 80 17.09 -4.72 2.23
N GLU A 81 17.94 -4.10 3.05
CA GLU A 81 18.83 -4.81 3.99
C GLU A 81 18.07 -5.45 5.16
N LYS A 82 16.93 -4.88 5.52
CA LYS A 82 16.02 -5.35 6.56
C LYS A 82 14.97 -6.31 6.03
N THR A 83 14.97 -6.59 4.73
CA THR A 83 14.05 -7.52 4.06
C THR A 83 14.77 -8.81 3.62
N LYS A 84 14.08 -9.94 3.75
CA LYS A 84 14.44 -11.25 3.23
C LYS A 84 13.35 -11.73 2.27
N ASN A 85 13.76 -12.45 1.24
CA ASN A 85 12.84 -13.25 0.43
C ASN A 85 12.77 -14.65 1.06
N GLU A 86 11.62 -14.98 1.64
CA GLU A 86 11.38 -16.27 2.31
C GLU A 86 11.04 -17.37 1.32
N ALA A 87 10.26 -17.03 0.28
CA ALA A 87 9.82 -18.00 -0.71
C ALA A 87 9.41 -17.34 -2.03
N GLU A 88 9.66 -18.06 -3.12
CA GLU A 88 9.03 -17.87 -4.42
C GLU A 88 7.99 -18.99 -4.62
N THR A 89 6.79 -18.60 -5.04
CA THR A 89 5.62 -19.45 -5.20
C THR A 89 5.02 -19.26 -6.59
N GLU A 90 4.12 -20.14 -7.02
CA GLU A 90 3.40 -19.98 -8.29
C GLU A 90 2.61 -18.67 -8.37
N GLU A 91 2.17 -18.13 -7.22
CA GLU A 91 1.39 -16.90 -7.14
C GLU A 91 2.24 -15.63 -6.99
N GLY A 92 3.57 -15.75 -6.78
CA GLY A 92 4.47 -14.64 -6.53
C GLY A 92 5.42 -14.88 -5.37
N TYR A 93 5.66 -13.86 -4.53
CA TYR A 93 6.77 -13.84 -3.57
C TYR A 93 6.29 -13.62 -2.13
N ILE A 94 7.02 -14.21 -1.17
CA ILE A 94 6.83 -13.99 0.27
C ILE A 94 8.06 -13.30 0.82
N LEU A 95 7.88 -12.09 1.34
CA LEU A 95 8.93 -11.28 1.94
C LEU A 95 8.73 -11.24 3.45
N SER A 96 9.82 -11.28 4.21
CA SER A 96 9.81 -11.02 5.65
C SER A 96 10.86 -9.97 6.02
N GLY A 97 10.71 -9.34 7.17
CA GLY A 97 11.73 -8.41 7.64
C GLY A 97 11.23 -7.49 8.74
N ASP A 98 12.12 -6.65 9.24
CA ASP A 98 11.75 -5.56 10.17
C ASP A 98 11.12 -4.38 9.44
N VAL A 99 11.50 -4.20 8.17
CA VAL A 99 10.92 -3.23 7.24
C VAL A 99 10.85 -3.88 5.87
N VAL A 100 9.67 -3.83 5.24
CA VAL A 100 9.47 -4.19 3.84
C VAL A 100 9.07 -2.92 3.09
N THR A 101 9.87 -2.55 2.09
CA THR A 101 9.64 -1.35 1.27
C THR A 101 9.35 -1.76 -0.17
N ILE A 102 8.18 -1.40 -0.69
CA ILE A 102 7.85 -1.54 -2.11
C ILE A 102 8.00 -0.17 -2.75
N LYS A 103 8.81 -0.07 -3.81
CA LYS A 103 8.94 1.16 -4.60
C LYS A 103 8.20 1.00 -5.91
N PHE A 104 7.67 2.10 -6.42
CA PHE A 104 6.98 2.14 -7.69
C PHE A 104 7.32 3.41 -8.44
N GLU A 105 7.38 3.33 -9.76
CA GLU A 105 7.53 4.48 -10.65
C GLU A 105 6.73 4.24 -11.92
N SER A 106 6.01 5.24 -12.41
CA SER A 106 5.44 5.21 -13.76
C SER A 106 6.57 5.30 -14.78
N ASP A 107 6.45 4.56 -15.88
CA ASP A 107 7.39 4.69 -16.97
C ASP A 107 7.25 6.03 -17.72
N GLU A 108 8.22 6.33 -18.59
CA GLU A 108 8.28 7.60 -19.33
C GLU A 108 7.08 7.81 -20.26
N ASN A 109 6.40 6.73 -20.66
CA ASN A 109 5.23 6.77 -21.53
C ASN A 109 3.91 6.87 -20.76
N GLY A 110 3.93 6.66 -19.44
CA GLY A 110 2.74 6.62 -18.59
C GLY A 110 1.84 5.41 -18.85
N GLU A 111 2.39 4.32 -19.37
CA GLU A 111 1.62 3.11 -19.72
C GLU A 111 1.71 2.02 -18.65
N ASP A 112 2.87 1.92 -18.00
CA ASP A 112 3.14 0.91 -16.97
C ASP A 112 3.73 1.51 -15.70
N LEU A 113 3.59 0.76 -14.60
CA LEU A 113 4.33 0.92 -13.37
C LEU A 113 5.46 -0.10 -13.30
N LEU A 114 6.64 0.36 -12.93
CA LEU A 114 7.74 -0.48 -12.52
C LEU A 114 7.76 -0.61 -10.99
N ILE A 115 7.44 -1.80 -10.49
CA ILE A 115 7.43 -2.12 -9.06
C ILE A 115 8.76 -2.76 -8.68
N LYS A 116 9.55 -2.08 -7.85
CA LYS A 116 10.83 -2.60 -7.34
C LYS A 116 10.59 -3.27 -6.01
N VAL A 117 10.76 -4.59 -6.01
CA VAL A 117 10.54 -5.48 -4.88
C VAL A 117 11.90 -5.92 -4.31
N PRO A 118 12.21 -5.66 -3.02
CA PRO A 118 13.47 -6.05 -2.41
C PRO A 118 13.75 -7.54 -2.55
N LYS A 119 15.01 -7.91 -2.84
CA LYS A 119 15.46 -9.31 -2.99
C LYS A 119 14.75 -10.13 -4.08
N VAL A 120 13.94 -9.48 -4.93
CA VAL A 120 13.23 -10.09 -6.06
C VAL A 120 13.68 -9.41 -7.36
N GLY A 121 13.55 -8.10 -7.45
CA GLY A 121 13.88 -7.34 -8.66
C GLY A 121 12.79 -6.36 -9.03
N ALA A 122 12.70 -6.02 -10.32
CA ALA A 122 11.68 -5.11 -10.84
C ALA A 122 10.61 -5.89 -11.60
N LEU A 123 9.35 -5.62 -11.28
CA LEU A 123 8.17 -6.22 -11.89
C LEU A 123 7.39 -5.12 -12.62
N ARG A 124 6.88 -5.43 -13.81
CA ARG A 124 6.08 -4.49 -14.61
C ARG A 124 4.59 -4.81 -14.43
N THR A 125 3.77 -3.77 -14.29
CA THR A 125 2.33 -3.92 -14.07
C THR A 125 1.60 -2.67 -14.56
N ASN A 126 0.36 -2.80 -15.03
CA ASN A 126 -0.49 -1.62 -15.27
C ASN A 126 -1.20 -1.17 -14.00
N LYS A 127 -1.23 -2.02 -12.97
CA LYS A 127 -1.96 -1.77 -11.73
C LYS A 127 -1.31 -2.42 -10.52
N LEU A 128 -1.10 -1.63 -9.48
CA LEU A 128 -0.64 -2.06 -8.17
C LEU A 128 -1.80 -1.94 -7.17
N TYR A 129 -2.17 -3.03 -6.54
CA TYR A 129 -3.05 -3.04 -5.38
C TYR A 129 -2.24 -3.21 -4.11
N ILE A 130 -2.61 -2.48 -3.07
CA ILE A 130 -1.92 -2.53 -1.78
C ILE A 130 -2.97 -2.75 -0.71
N ASP A 131 -2.68 -3.66 0.21
CA ASP A 131 -3.44 -3.88 1.45
C ASP A 131 -2.46 -4.33 2.53
N LEU A 132 -1.97 -3.35 3.29
CA LEU A 132 -0.95 -3.52 4.30
C LEU A 132 -1.47 -3.08 5.66
N GLU A 133 -1.08 -3.81 6.70
CA GLU A 133 -1.34 -3.49 8.09
C GLU A 133 -0.03 -3.56 8.88
N GLY A 134 0.11 -2.68 9.85
CA GLY A 134 1.36 -2.42 10.58
C GLY A 134 1.71 -0.95 10.47
N GLU A 135 2.76 -0.53 11.16
CA GLU A 135 3.18 0.86 11.07
C GLU A 135 3.65 1.17 9.64
N ILE A 136 3.09 2.23 9.03
CA ILE A 136 3.29 2.62 7.64
C ILE A 136 4.06 3.93 7.57
N SER A 137 5.05 3.96 6.68
CA SER A 137 5.66 5.18 6.15
C SER A 137 5.55 5.18 4.64
N SER A 138 5.20 6.31 4.05
CA SER A 138 5.11 6.44 2.60
C SER A 138 5.64 7.78 2.13
N ASN A 139 6.27 7.79 0.95
CA ASN A 139 6.70 8.99 0.27
C ASN A 139 6.29 8.86 -1.20
N ILE A 140 5.35 9.68 -1.66
CA ILE A 140 4.73 9.57 -2.99
C ILE A 140 4.70 10.93 -3.66
N MET A 141 5.35 11.02 -4.80
CA MET A 141 5.22 12.12 -5.75
C MET A 141 4.29 11.68 -6.88
N ILE A 142 3.35 12.54 -7.25
CA ILE A 142 2.26 12.27 -8.20
C ILE A 142 2.48 13.05 -9.49
N GLN A 143 3.09 14.24 -9.39
CA GLN A 143 3.49 15.06 -10.54
C GLN A 143 4.96 15.43 -10.42
N PRO A 144 5.72 15.47 -11.54
CA PRO A 144 5.25 15.30 -12.92
C PRO A 144 5.00 13.85 -13.37
N PHE A 145 5.49 12.88 -12.61
CA PHE A 145 5.26 11.45 -12.80
C PHE A 145 5.01 10.78 -11.45
N ILE A 146 4.35 9.62 -11.46
CA ILE A 146 4.06 8.89 -10.23
C ILE A 146 5.32 8.14 -9.82
N ILE A 147 5.93 8.52 -8.70
CA ILE A 147 7.05 7.80 -8.10
C ILE A 147 6.85 7.76 -6.59
N GLY A 148 7.10 6.61 -5.98
CA GLY A 148 6.99 6.54 -4.54
C GLY A 148 7.54 5.26 -3.94
N ALA A 149 7.48 5.25 -2.62
CA ALA A 149 7.84 4.10 -1.81
C ALA A 149 6.86 3.98 -0.64
N ILE A 150 6.37 2.77 -0.42
CA ILE A 150 5.53 2.41 0.71
C ILE A 150 6.29 1.40 1.54
N SER A 151 6.45 1.70 2.82
CA SER A 151 7.15 0.89 3.80
C SER A 151 6.20 0.50 4.91
N VAL A 152 6.30 -0.76 5.33
CA VAL A 152 5.64 -1.25 6.54
C VAL A 152 6.71 -1.79 7.50
N ARG A 153 6.57 -1.49 8.79
CA ARG A 153 7.54 -1.83 9.86
C ARG A 153 6.96 -2.81 10.87
N GLY A 154 7.84 -3.64 11.44
CA GLY A 154 7.57 -4.67 12.44
C GLY A 154 8.07 -6.03 11.97
N PRO A 155 8.02 -7.10 12.79
CA PRO A 155 8.27 -8.46 12.31
C PRO A 155 7.10 -8.90 11.42
N ILE A 156 7.19 -8.55 10.15
CA ILE A 156 6.08 -8.68 9.19
C ILE A 156 6.41 -9.70 8.12
N LYS A 157 5.33 -10.28 7.56
CA LYS A 157 5.38 -11.00 6.29
C LYS A 157 4.45 -10.36 5.28
N VAL A 158 4.97 -10.12 4.08
CA VAL A 158 4.28 -9.49 2.97
C VAL A 158 4.29 -10.44 1.79
N LYS A 159 3.11 -10.72 1.25
CA LYS A 159 2.92 -11.47 0.01
C LYS A 159 2.82 -10.49 -1.15
N VAL A 160 3.67 -10.66 -2.15
CA VAL A 160 3.59 -9.96 -3.44
C VAL A 160 3.02 -10.94 -4.45
N GLN A 161 1.73 -10.81 -4.77
CA GLN A 161 1.08 -11.65 -5.78
C GLN A 161 1.18 -11.02 -7.17
N VAL A 162 1.49 -11.84 -8.16
CA VAL A 162 1.54 -11.44 -9.57
C VAL A 162 0.43 -12.19 -10.31
N SER A 163 -0.52 -11.47 -10.89
CA SER A 163 -1.67 -12.05 -11.60
C SER A 163 -1.97 -11.25 -12.86
N GLY A 164 -1.57 -11.80 -14.01
CA GLY A 164 -1.65 -11.10 -15.29
C GLY A 164 -0.87 -9.78 -15.23
N ASP A 165 -1.53 -8.68 -15.62
CA ASP A 165 -0.93 -7.35 -15.63
C ASP A 165 -1.11 -6.60 -14.30
N SER A 166 -1.46 -7.30 -13.22
CA SER A 166 -1.69 -6.70 -11.90
C SER A 166 -0.79 -7.31 -10.83
N ILE A 167 -0.33 -6.46 -9.91
CA ILE A 167 0.45 -6.85 -8.74
C ILE A 167 -0.34 -6.49 -7.50
N ARG A 168 -0.39 -7.39 -6.52
CA ARG A 168 -0.99 -7.15 -5.20
C ARG A 168 0.07 -7.28 -4.12
N VAL A 169 0.14 -6.32 -3.21
CA VAL A 169 1.03 -6.36 -2.05
C VAL A 169 0.14 -6.46 -0.81
N LEU A 170 0.19 -7.61 -0.15
CA LEU A 170 -0.70 -7.98 0.93
C LEU A 170 0.10 -8.40 2.18
N ARG A 171 -0.44 -8.22 3.37
CA ARG A 171 0.11 -8.88 4.57
C ARG A 171 -0.23 -10.37 4.57
N GLU A 172 0.76 -11.25 4.80
CA GLU A 172 0.57 -12.71 4.75
C GLU A 172 -0.22 -13.28 5.95
N ASP A 173 -0.08 -12.68 7.15
CA ASP A 173 -0.76 -13.16 8.37
C ASP A 173 -2.29 -12.98 8.35
N TYR A 174 -2.84 -12.36 7.30
CA TYR A 174 -4.27 -12.36 7.07
C TYR A 174 -4.70 -13.77 6.72
N LYS A 175 -5.27 -14.48 7.71
CA LYS A 175 -6.05 -15.69 7.50
C LYS A 175 -6.88 -15.52 6.23
N THR A 176 -6.61 -16.38 5.24
CA THR A 176 -7.48 -16.67 4.11
C THR A 176 -8.82 -17.14 4.67
N ASN A 177 -9.69 -16.21 5.04
CA ASN A 177 -10.99 -16.48 5.64
C ASN A 177 -12.10 -15.95 4.73
N ASN A 178 -11.86 -16.02 3.42
CA ASN A 178 -12.84 -15.67 2.38
C ASN A 178 -12.64 -16.45 1.07
N GLU A 179 -12.22 -17.71 1.17
CA GLU A 179 -12.58 -18.72 0.17
C GLU A 179 -13.44 -19.77 0.87
N GLU A 180 -14.50 -20.23 0.19
CA GLU A 180 -15.54 -21.16 0.67
C GLU A 180 -16.73 -20.55 1.45
N LYS A 181 -17.43 -19.58 0.84
CA LYS A 181 -18.91 -19.54 1.01
C LYS A 181 -19.63 -19.55 -0.33
N LYS A 182 -20.08 -20.77 -0.67
CA LYS A 182 -21.16 -21.13 -1.59
C LYS A 182 -20.94 -20.87 -3.08
N ILE A 183 -20.18 -21.76 -3.71
CA ILE A 183 -20.68 -22.40 -4.93
C ILE A 183 -21.38 -23.68 -4.45
N VAL A 184 -22.69 -23.59 -4.16
CA VAL A 184 -23.55 -24.78 -4.11
C VAL A 184 -24.53 -24.63 -5.24
N SER A 185 -24.17 -25.30 -6.33
CA SER A 185 -25.03 -25.81 -7.39
C SER A 185 -26.53 -25.77 -7.12
N GLU A 186 -27.23 -24.83 -7.76
CA GLU A 186 -28.62 -25.03 -8.18
C GLU A 186 -28.62 -26.01 -9.36
N SER A 187 -28.54 -27.31 -9.08
CA SER A 187 -28.82 -28.37 -10.07
C SER A 187 -29.00 -29.70 -9.35
N THR A 188 -30.17 -29.90 -8.74
CA THR A 188 -30.94 -31.17 -8.72
C THR A 188 -32.10 -31.05 -7.73
N ALA A 189 -33.26 -30.63 -8.23
CA ALA A 189 -34.53 -30.83 -7.53
C ALA A 189 -35.70 -30.83 -8.52
N GLN A 190 -35.74 -31.78 -9.45
CA GLN A 190 -36.99 -32.25 -10.06
C GLN A 190 -36.86 -33.73 -10.39
N ASN A 191 -37.25 -34.57 -9.43
CA ASN A 191 -37.94 -35.84 -9.68
C ASN A 191 -38.48 -36.34 -8.34
N SER A 192 -39.72 -35.95 -8.04
CA SER A 192 -40.66 -36.65 -7.16
C SER A 192 -42.06 -36.19 -7.54
#